data_AF-A0A7J7C1X7-F1
#
_entry.id   AF-A0A7J7C1X7-F1
#
_cell.length_a   1.000
_cell.length_b   1.000
_cell.length_c   1.000
_cell.angle_alpha   90.00
_cell.angle_beta   90.00
_cell.angle_gamma   90.00
#
_symmetry.space_group_name_H-M   'P 1'
#
loop_
_entity.id
_entity.type
_entity.pdbx_description
1 polymer ?
#
loop_
_entity_poly.entity_id
_entity_poly.type
_entity_poly.pdbx_seq_one_letter_code
_entity_poly.pdbx_strand_id
1 'polypeptide(L)'
;MTLLEVIKKASATHEPREFQSDYPFILNPDDVFPKLKPKHENPDRTALAYPITGWQLQQADSQLIDSTKKFHKKLRRKIKGTNSFDGDEFIQMLNQFLAKTSQSIGISVGVNSSDNGYPRVLLEKVGFLMGQDVSGLVLEACVNFEVWDLVETLIVNGLIEKSYYSNLITSLAAKKRSDLLCLCIKHALDLGSSELLCILKYFLSPLKDAYGTLMCAKKEWESQALLAIERVNDINISGKKLRIAKNASILLMIAHDDFSVPELCLHYLLASSNVDEVILVSSLGKLNGQEMMNLIRYLGKWLKKFERFPQAIPCPKASSLLGLKACDWVPKMEDVVRWLGLVLDENFSSLVLHPEFHEELKSMERVVQSLALEAKVCCSLGNVIDSLRFEAEGEQN
;
A
#
# COMPACT_ATOMS: atom_id res chain seq x y z
N MET A 1 0.22 -10.16 -43.66
CA MET A 1 0.24 -10.44 -42.21
C MET A 1 -0.31 -9.21 -41.52
N THR A 2 -1.37 -9.37 -40.73
CA THR A 2 -1.93 -8.27 -39.94
C THR A 2 -1.05 -8.03 -38.69
N LEU A 3 -1.07 -6.81 -38.15
CA LEU A 3 -0.35 -6.46 -36.91
C LEU A 3 -0.71 -7.44 -35.77
N LEU A 4 -1.97 -7.88 -35.74
CA LEU A 4 -2.51 -8.80 -34.73
C LEU A 4 -1.95 -10.23 -34.86
N GLU A 5 -1.68 -10.69 -36.09
CA GLU A 5 -1.00 -11.98 -36.33
C GLU A 5 0.47 -11.93 -35.95
N VAL A 6 1.15 -10.80 -36.18
CA VAL A 6 2.55 -10.59 -35.79
C VAL A 6 2.69 -10.57 -34.27
N ILE A 7 1.79 -9.86 -33.57
CA ILE A 7 1.76 -9.81 -32.11
C ILE A 7 1.46 -11.20 -31.52
N LYS A 8 0.48 -11.93 -32.06
CA LYS A 8 0.15 -13.29 -31.60
C LYS A 8 1.31 -14.27 -31.78
N LYS A 9 2.04 -14.20 -32.90
CA LYS A 9 3.23 -15.03 -33.11
C LYS A 9 4.36 -14.70 -32.15
N ALA A 10 4.62 -13.42 -31.89
CA ALA A 10 5.65 -13.00 -30.94
C ALA A 10 5.30 -13.40 -29.49
N SER A 11 4.01 -13.33 -29.13
CA SER A 11 3.49 -13.77 -27.83
C SER A 11 3.58 -15.28 -27.62
N ALA A 12 3.35 -16.09 -28.67
CA ALA A 12 3.35 -17.55 -28.58
C ALA A 12 4.75 -18.17 -28.35
N THR A 13 5.83 -17.41 -28.55
CA THR A 13 7.22 -17.85 -28.35
C THR A 13 7.78 -17.66 -26.94
N HIS A 14 7.01 -17.11 -26.00
CA HIS A 14 7.47 -16.93 -24.62
C HIS A 14 7.24 -18.21 -23.79
N GLU A 15 8.25 -19.09 -23.75
CA GLU A 15 8.41 -20.01 -22.62
C GLU A 15 8.71 -19.21 -21.33
N PRO A 16 8.34 -19.73 -20.14
CA PRO A 16 8.61 -19.08 -18.86
C PRO A 16 10.11 -19.18 -18.55
N ARG A 17 10.90 -18.26 -19.11
CA ARG A 17 12.26 -18.01 -18.63
C ARG A 17 12.16 -17.33 -17.27
N GLU A 18 13.05 -17.70 -16.33
CA GLU A 18 13.43 -16.80 -15.23
C GLU A 18 13.82 -15.47 -15.89
N PHE A 19 12.93 -14.48 -15.87
CA PHE A 19 13.15 -13.19 -16.53
C PHE A 19 14.20 -12.41 -15.74
N GLN A 20 15.48 -12.72 -15.96
CA GLN A 20 16.49 -11.67 -15.79
C GLN A 20 16.28 -10.69 -16.93
N SER A 21 15.71 -9.53 -16.61
CA SER A 21 15.62 -8.47 -17.61
C SER A 21 17.04 -8.10 -18.05
N ASP A 22 17.26 -8.03 -19.36
CA ASP A 22 18.53 -7.50 -19.87
C ASP A 22 18.73 -6.03 -19.49
N TYR A 23 17.63 -5.35 -19.13
CA TYR A 23 17.53 -3.94 -18.74
C TYR A 23 16.74 -3.83 -17.43
N PRO A 24 17.41 -3.84 -16.26
CA PRO A 24 16.74 -3.95 -14.96
C PRO A 24 16.02 -2.67 -14.51
N PHE A 25 16.13 -1.57 -15.26
CA PHE A 25 15.51 -0.27 -14.97
C PHE A 25 15.01 0.40 -16.26
N ILE A 26 14.11 1.38 -16.12
CA ILE A 26 13.61 2.19 -17.22
C ILE A 26 14.72 3.13 -17.67
N LEU A 27 15.14 3.00 -18.93
CA LEU A 27 16.16 3.84 -19.54
C LEU A 27 15.61 5.22 -19.86
N ASN A 28 16.40 6.28 -19.63
CA ASN A 28 16.01 7.63 -20.01
C ASN A 28 15.98 7.75 -21.55
N PRO A 29 14.82 8.01 -22.17
CA PRO A 29 14.72 8.06 -23.61
C PRO A 29 15.03 9.47 -24.18
N ASP A 30 15.14 10.50 -23.33
CA ASP A 30 15.25 11.90 -23.74
C ASP A 30 16.47 12.16 -24.63
N ASP A 31 17.58 11.48 -24.35
CA ASP A 31 18.82 11.59 -25.12
C ASP A 31 18.88 10.65 -26.33
N VAL A 32 17.91 9.72 -26.44
CA VAL A 32 17.82 8.72 -27.49
C VAL A 32 16.91 9.19 -28.61
N PHE A 33 15.73 9.75 -28.29
CA PHE A 33 14.75 10.18 -29.29
C PHE A 33 15.32 11.15 -30.35
N PRO A 34 16.15 12.16 -29.99
CA PRO A 34 16.73 13.06 -30.99
C PRO A 34 17.75 12.39 -31.94
N LYS A 35 18.29 11.23 -31.55
CA LYS A 35 19.31 10.48 -32.32
C LYS A 35 18.71 9.41 -33.22
N LEU A 36 17.41 9.13 -33.09
CA LEU A 36 16.74 8.13 -33.91
C LEU A 36 16.63 8.61 -35.35
N LYS A 37 17.14 7.81 -36.27
CA LYS A 37 17.06 8.05 -37.72
C LYS A 37 16.50 6.83 -38.43
N PRO A 38 15.68 6.99 -39.47
CA PRO A 38 15.29 5.88 -40.33
C PRO A 38 16.54 5.16 -40.85
N LYS A 39 16.54 3.83 -40.84
CA LYS A 39 17.66 3.02 -41.36
C LYS A 39 17.90 3.24 -42.86
N HIS A 40 16.87 3.70 -43.58
CA HIS A 40 16.88 3.96 -45.01
C HIS A 40 16.44 5.40 -45.28
N GLU A 41 17.20 6.12 -46.11
CA GLU A 41 16.92 7.52 -46.48
C GLU A 41 15.62 7.69 -47.29
N ASN A 42 15.16 6.62 -47.97
CA ASN A 42 13.87 6.55 -48.65
C ASN A 42 13.02 5.39 -48.10
N PRO A 43 12.21 5.64 -47.06
CA PRO A 43 11.29 4.64 -46.54
C PRO A 43 10.20 4.33 -47.57
N ASP A 44 9.92 3.04 -47.80
CA ASP A 44 8.81 2.61 -48.66
C ASP A 44 7.47 3.03 -48.01
N ARG A 45 6.75 3.95 -48.66
CA ARG A 45 5.52 4.57 -48.13
C ARG A 45 4.38 3.57 -47.88
N THR A 46 4.52 2.33 -48.36
CA THR A 46 3.55 1.25 -48.14
C THR A 46 3.83 0.41 -46.88
N ALA A 47 4.97 0.59 -46.22
CA ALA A 47 5.36 -0.15 -45.03
C ALA A 47 4.66 0.39 -43.77
N LEU A 48 4.07 -0.51 -42.98
CA LEU A 48 3.41 -0.20 -41.70
C LEU A 48 4.39 0.16 -40.57
N ALA A 49 5.67 -0.19 -40.69
CA ALA A 49 6.71 0.11 -39.71
C ALA A 49 8.07 0.28 -40.38
N TYR A 50 8.83 1.30 -39.94
CA TYR A 50 10.16 1.60 -40.47
C TYR A 50 11.25 1.19 -39.47
N PRO A 51 12.28 0.44 -39.91
CA PRO A 51 13.43 0.17 -39.06
C PRO A 51 14.14 1.49 -38.70
N ILE A 52 14.36 1.72 -37.41
CA ILE A 52 15.09 2.88 -36.88
C ILE A 52 16.52 2.48 -36.48
N THR A 53 17.44 3.43 -36.59
CA THR A 53 18.84 3.35 -36.16
C THR A 53 19.15 4.52 -35.22
N GLY A 54 20.26 4.45 -34.49
CA GLY A 54 20.66 5.48 -33.52
C GLY A 54 20.24 5.18 -32.08
N TRP A 55 19.58 4.04 -31.83
CA TRP A 55 19.35 3.54 -30.49
C TRP A 55 20.68 3.03 -29.90
N GLN A 56 21.31 3.83 -29.04
CA GLN A 56 22.51 3.47 -28.29
C GLN A 56 22.28 3.80 -26.81
N LEU A 57 22.61 2.84 -25.94
CA LEU A 57 22.63 3.07 -24.50
C LEU A 57 23.71 4.08 -24.16
N GLN A 58 23.43 4.94 -23.19
CA GLN A 58 24.50 5.77 -22.66
C GLN A 58 25.55 4.90 -21.97
N GLN A 59 26.78 5.40 -21.96
CA GLN A 59 27.87 4.69 -21.27
C GLN A 59 27.56 4.52 -19.78
N ALA A 60 26.95 5.53 -19.14
CA ALA A 60 26.49 5.45 -17.76
C ALA A 60 25.45 4.32 -17.55
N ASP A 61 24.43 4.25 -18.41
CA ASP A 61 23.41 3.18 -18.34
C ASP A 61 24.03 1.80 -18.51
N SER A 62 24.93 1.63 -19.48
CA SER A 62 25.62 0.35 -19.70
C SER A 62 26.46 -0.09 -18.50
N GLN A 63 27.16 0.86 -17.85
CA GLN A 63 27.96 0.58 -16.66
C GLN A 63 27.07 0.24 -15.45
N LEU A 64 25.91 0.88 -15.34
CA LEU A 64 24.93 0.58 -14.31
C LEU A 64 24.34 -0.82 -14.51
N ILE A 65 23.89 -1.16 -15.73
CA ILE A 65 23.39 -2.50 -16.08
C ILE A 65 24.42 -3.58 -15.70
N ASP A 66 25.67 -3.40 -16.10
CA ASP A 66 26.75 -4.34 -15.80
C ASP A 66 27.00 -4.46 -14.29
N SER A 67 26.98 -3.35 -13.57
CA SER A 67 27.17 -3.33 -12.12
C SER A 67 26.02 -4.05 -11.41
N THR A 68 24.78 -3.79 -11.82
CA THR A 68 23.57 -4.45 -11.31
C THR A 68 23.60 -5.96 -11.59
N LYS A 69 23.91 -6.39 -12.81
CA LYS A 69 24.03 -7.82 -13.17
C LYS A 69 25.14 -8.52 -12.35
N LYS A 70 26.29 -7.86 -12.16
CA LYS A 70 27.39 -8.39 -11.33
C LYS A 70 26.97 -8.52 -9.86
N PHE A 71 26.32 -7.50 -9.31
CA PHE A 71 25.83 -7.50 -7.93
C PHE A 71 24.79 -8.60 -7.73
N HIS A 72 23.75 -8.65 -8.56
CA HIS A 72 22.73 -9.71 -8.54
C HIS A 72 23.36 -11.11 -8.51
N LYS A 73 24.27 -11.40 -9.44
CA LYS A 73 24.94 -12.72 -9.51
C LYS A 73 25.80 -13.01 -8.28
N LYS A 74 26.42 -11.99 -7.68
CA LYS A 74 27.23 -12.13 -6.47
C LYS A 74 26.35 -12.39 -5.25
N LEU A 75 25.30 -11.59 -5.06
CA LEU A 75 24.36 -11.71 -3.95
C LEU A 75 23.59 -13.03 -4.00
N ARG A 76 23.03 -13.41 -5.16
CA ARG A 76 22.32 -14.70 -5.33
C ARG A 76 23.20 -15.90 -4.98
N ARG A 77 24.49 -15.86 -5.32
CA ARG A 77 25.46 -16.92 -4.97
C ARG A 77 25.76 -16.97 -3.47
N LYS A 78 25.87 -15.80 -2.83
CA LYS A 78 26.12 -15.68 -1.39
C LYS A 78 24.94 -16.17 -0.56
N ILE A 79 23.71 -15.77 -0.92
CA ILE A 79 22.48 -16.19 -0.23
C ILE A 79 22.27 -17.72 -0.34
N LYS A 80 22.53 -18.30 -1.52
CA LYS A 80 22.41 -19.76 -1.73
C LYS A 80 23.57 -20.57 -1.14
N GLY A 81 24.67 -19.94 -0.76
CA GLY A 81 25.87 -20.61 -0.25
C GLY A 81 25.68 -21.06 1.20
N THR A 82 26.14 -22.27 1.53
CA THR A 82 25.87 -22.90 2.83
C THR A 82 26.80 -22.50 3.98
N ASN A 83 27.76 -21.57 3.84
CA ASN A 83 28.58 -21.11 4.97
C ASN A 83 29.11 -19.65 4.84
N SER A 84 29.11 -18.95 5.99
CA SER A 84 29.78 -17.67 6.33
C SER A 84 29.18 -16.33 5.86
N PHE A 85 28.10 -16.30 5.07
CA PHE A 85 27.47 -15.03 4.72
C PHE A 85 26.55 -14.57 5.86
N ASP A 86 26.91 -13.46 6.53
CA ASP A 86 26.14 -12.86 7.62
C ASP A 86 25.55 -11.49 7.25
N GLY A 87 24.77 -10.93 8.18
CA GLY A 87 24.10 -9.65 8.00
C GLY A 87 25.06 -8.48 7.79
N ASP A 88 26.20 -8.46 8.49
CA ASP A 88 27.19 -7.38 8.37
C ASP A 88 27.87 -7.40 7.00
N GLU A 89 28.24 -8.59 6.51
CA GLU A 89 28.79 -8.75 5.17
C GLU A 89 27.77 -8.36 4.09
N PHE A 90 26.47 -8.69 4.30
CA PHE A 90 25.40 -8.25 3.41
C PHE A 90 25.29 -6.72 3.35
N ILE A 91 25.23 -6.05 4.50
CA ILE A 91 25.11 -4.59 4.57
C ILE A 91 26.33 -3.91 3.96
N GLN A 92 27.54 -4.41 4.23
CA GLN A 92 28.75 -3.91 3.61
C GLN A 92 28.70 -4.02 2.08
N MET A 93 28.24 -5.17 1.56
CA MET A 93 28.14 -5.39 0.12
C MET A 93 27.09 -4.47 -0.54
N LEU A 94 25.93 -4.30 0.11
CA LEU A 94 24.87 -3.40 -0.35
C LEU A 94 25.35 -1.95 -0.36
N ASN A 95 25.98 -1.49 0.72
CA ASN A 95 26.51 -0.13 0.82
C ASN A 95 27.55 0.16 -0.25
N GLN A 96 28.49 -0.77 -0.49
CA GLN A 96 29.49 -0.63 -1.54
C GLN A 96 28.85 -0.51 -2.93
N PHE A 97 27.83 -1.32 -3.21
CA PHE A 97 27.10 -1.26 -4.47
C PHE A 97 26.37 0.08 -4.63
N LEU A 98 25.53 0.46 -3.66
CA LEU A 98 24.74 1.69 -3.71
C LEU A 98 25.60 2.95 -3.74
N ALA A 99 26.68 3.01 -2.94
CA ALA A 99 27.58 4.16 -2.92
C ALA A 99 28.31 4.32 -4.27
N LYS A 100 28.75 3.22 -4.88
CA LYS A 100 29.39 3.25 -6.21
C LYS A 100 28.40 3.71 -7.28
N THR A 101 27.16 3.22 -7.24
CA THR A 101 26.08 3.64 -8.13
C THR A 101 25.78 5.13 -7.97
N SER A 102 25.67 5.61 -6.73
CA SER A 102 25.48 7.03 -6.39
C SER A 102 26.58 7.91 -7.01
N GLN A 103 27.84 7.51 -6.87
CA GLN A 103 28.99 8.23 -7.41
C GLN A 103 28.98 8.26 -8.94
N SER A 104 28.63 7.15 -9.60
CA SER A 104 28.60 7.09 -11.07
C SER A 104 27.54 7.99 -11.70
N ILE A 105 26.47 8.30 -10.96
CA ILE A 105 25.32 9.08 -11.45
C ILE A 105 25.31 10.49 -10.85
N GLY A 106 26.26 10.80 -9.94
CA GLY A 106 26.41 12.13 -9.34
C GLY A 106 25.35 12.44 -8.27
N ILE A 107 24.72 11.44 -7.67
CA ILE A 107 23.73 11.63 -6.59
C ILE A 107 24.48 11.82 -5.26
N SER A 108 24.19 12.91 -4.55
CA SER A 108 24.74 13.17 -3.21
C SER A 108 23.86 12.55 -2.12
N VAL A 109 24.42 11.67 -1.29
CA VAL A 109 23.72 10.99 -0.19
C VAL A 109 23.59 11.90 1.05
N GLY A 110 24.51 12.84 1.23
CA GLY A 110 24.45 13.86 2.30
C GLY A 110 24.73 13.34 3.71
N VAL A 111 25.10 12.07 3.88
CA VAL A 111 25.37 11.43 5.18
C VAL A 111 26.70 10.68 5.12
N ASN A 112 27.41 10.66 6.24
CA ASN A 112 28.74 10.05 6.35
C ASN A 112 28.63 8.52 6.45
N SER A 113 29.57 7.79 5.86
CA SER A 113 29.51 6.31 5.81
C SER A 113 29.67 5.63 7.16
N SER A 114 30.09 6.36 8.19
CA SER A 114 30.21 5.90 9.57
C SER A 114 28.91 6.03 10.38
N ASP A 115 27.87 6.66 9.80
CA ASP A 115 26.58 6.81 10.46
C ASP A 115 25.82 5.47 10.43
N ASN A 116 25.23 5.08 11.55
CA ASN A 116 24.39 3.87 11.64
C ASN A 116 23.18 3.93 10.70
N GLY A 117 22.67 5.14 10.39
CA GLY A 117 21.59 5.35 9.44
C GLY A 117 22.03 5.30 7.96
N TYR A 118 23.32 5.19 7.68
CA TYR A 118 23.87 5.26 6.33
C TYR A 118 23.26 4.26 5.33
N PRO A 119 23.06 2.96 5.66
CA PRO A 119 22.46 2.01 4.73
C PRO A 119 21.04 2.41 4.31
N ARG A 120 20.25 2.91 5.27
CA ARG A 120 18.88 3.38 5.04
C ARG A 120 18.88 4.59 4.11
N VAL A 121 19.67 5.61 4.41
CA VAL A 121 19.71 6.84 3.61
C VAL A 121 20.21 6.56 2.19
N LEU A 122 21.20 5.68 2.03
CA LEU A 122 21.60 5.21 0.70
C LEU A 122 20.42 4.59 -0.05
N LEU A 123 19.72 3.66 0.59
CA LEU A 123 18.61 2.96 -0.05
C LEU A 123 17.44 3.90 -0.41
N GLU A 124 17.12 4.86 0.46
CA GLU A 124 16.13 5.92 0.18
C GLU A 124 16.53 6.77 -1.03
N LYS A 125 17.82 7.13 -1.18
CA LYS A 125 18.29 8.06 -2.21
C LYS A 125 18.58 7.40 -3.55
N VAL A 126 19.11 6.17 -3.55
CA VAL A 126 19.61 5.51 -4.76
C VAL A 126 19.03 4.11 -4.99
N GLY A 127 18.14 3.63 -4.11
CA GLY A 127 17.55 2.30 -4.21
C GLY A 127 16.76 2.05 -5.49
N PHE A 128 16.17 3.10 -6.10
CA PHE A 128 15.46 2.99 -7.38
C PHE A 128 16.36 2.55 -8.55
N LEU A 129 17.69 2.66 -8.40
CA LEU A 129 18.68 2.27 -9.41
C LEU A 129 19.11 0.79 -9.33
N MET A 130 18.66 0.06 -8.29
CA MET A 130 18.96 -1.35 -8.15
C MET A 130 18.28 -2.19 -9.25
N GLY A 131 17.11 -1.73 -9.71
CA GLY A 131 16.27 -2.49 -10.61
C GLY A 131 15.60 -3.69 -9.93
N GLN A 132 14.61 -4.24 -10.63
CA GLN A 132 13.61 -5.16 -10.10
C GLN A 132 14.22 -6.43 -9.47
N ASP A 133 15.07 -7.13 -10.22
CA ASP A 133 15.71 -8.38 -9.80
C ASP A 133 16.58 -8.21 -8.55
N VAL A 134 17.31 -7.09 -8.46
CA VAL A 134 18.17 -6.82 -7.30
C VAL A 134 17.36 -6.44 -6.09
N SER A 135 16.35 -5.58 -6.25
CA SER A 135 15.45 -5.21 -5.15
C SER A 135 14.82 -6.44 -4.49
N GLY A 136 14.40 -7.42 -5.30
CA GLY A 136 13.89 -8.70 -4.80
C GLY A 136 14.88 -9.49 -3.95
N LEU A 137 16.13 -9.64 -4.41
CA LEU A 137 17.18 -10.34 -3.66
C LEU A 137 17.61 -9.57 -2.40
N VAL A 138 17.66 -8.24 -2.47
CA VAL A 138 17.97 -7.38 -1.33
C VAL A 138 16.87 -7.53 -0.27
N LEU A 139 15.60 -7.51 -0.67
CA LEU A 139 14.47 -7.76 0.22
C LEU A 139 14.55 -9.15 0.87
N GLU A 140 14.81 -10.19 0.09
CA GLU A 140 14.97 -11.56 0.59
C GLU A 140 16.10 -11.64 1.63
N ALA A 141 17.26 -11.04 1.34
CA ALA A 141 18.37 -10.97 2.29
C ALA A 141 18.02 -10.18 3.56
N CYS A 142 17.37 -9.02 3.43
CA CYS A 142 16.93 -8.22 4.58
C CYS A 142 15.97 -9.01 5.49
N VAL A 143 15.03 -9.77 4.93
CA VAL A 143 14.11 -10.62 5.70
C VAL A 143 14.85 -11.78 6.36
N ASN A 144 15.76 -12.44 5.63
CA ASN A 144 16.53 -13.58 6.15
C ASN A 144 17.49 -13.20 7.29
N PHE A 145 18.15 -12.05 7.17
CA PHE A 145 19.07 -11.51 8.17
C PHE A 145 18.39 -10.59 9.19
N GLU A 146 17.06 -10.45 9.13
CA GLU A 146 16.28 -9.65 10.07
C GLU A 146 16.72 -8.16 10.13
N VAL A 147 17.13 -7.60 8.99
CA VAL A 147 17.48 -6.17 8.85
C VAL A 147 16.22 -5.36 8.55
N TRP A 148 15.40 -5.19 9.58
CA TRP A 148 14.04 -4.66 9.46
C TRP A 148 13.97 -3.21 9.02
N ASP A 149 14.93 -2.37 9.42
CA ASP A 149 14.96 -0.95 9.03
C ASP A 149 15.08 -0.79 7.50
N LEU A 150 15.79 -1.71 6.84
CA LEU A 150 15.87 -1.72 5.38
C LEU A 150 14.59 -2.27 4.75
N VAL A 151 13.92 -3.24 5.36
CA VAL A 151 12.61 -3.72 4.88
C VAL A 151 11.58 -2.58 4.92
N GLU A 152 11.51 -1.84 6.03
CA GLU A 152 10.69 -0.63 6.14
C GLU A 152 11.01 0.36 5.01
N THR A 153 12.30 0.63 4.80
CA THR A 153 12.77 1.54 3.76
C THR A 153 12.35 1.10 2.36
N LEU A 154 12.46 -0.19 2.05
CA LEU A 154 12.02 -0.75 0.76
C LEU A 154 10.51 -0.58 0.56
N ILE A 155 9.70 -0.83 1.60
CA ILE A 155 8.24 -0.71 1.53
C ILE A 155 7.83 0.76 1.32
N VAL A 156 8.33 1.67 2.17
CA VAL A 156 7.91 3.08 2.17
C VAL A 156 8.30 3.79 0.88
N ASN A 157 9.43 3.43 0.28
CA ASN A 157 9.90 4.02 -0.98
C ASN A 157 9.36 3.29 -2.23
N GLY A 158 8.47 2.31 -2.08
CA GLY A 158 7.87 1.59 -3.21
C GLY A 158 8.89 0.81 -4.06
N LEU A 159 9.98 0.34 -3.44
CA LEU A 159 11.05 -0.39 -4.13
C LEU A 159 10.76 -1.90 -4.28
N ILE A 160 9.58 -2.34 -3.82
CA ILE A 160 9.16 -3.74 -3.81
C ILE A 160 8.16 -3.95 -4.93
N GLU A 161 8.44 -4.94 -5.77
CA GLU A 161 7.51 -5.32 -6.82
C GLU A 161 6.37 -6.19 -6.29
N LYS A 162 5.25 -6.15 -7.01
CA LYS A 162 4.06 -6.98 -6.75
C LYS A 162 4.39 -8.46 -6.54
N SER A 163 5.28 -9.01 -7.36
CA SER A 163 5.69 -10.43 -7.32
C SER A 163 6.32 -10.87 -5.99
N TYR A 164 6.91 -9.94 -5.23
CA TYR A 164 7.59 -10.23 -3.98
C TYR A 164 6.69 -10.10 -2.74
N TYR A 165 5.52 -9.45 -2.85
CA TYR A 165 4.63 -9.22 -1.70
C TYR A 165 4.08 -10.50 -1.08
N SER A 166 3.76 -11.54 -1.87
CA SER A 166 3.32 -12.84 -1.35
C SER A 166 4.32 -13.43 -0.36
N ASN A 167 5.59 -13.49 -0.76
CA ASN A 167 6.64 -14.05 0.08
C ASN A 167 6.94 -13.15 1.27
N LEU A 168 6.98 -11.83 1.05
CA LEU A 168 7.20 -10.85 2.09
C LEU A 168 6.14 -10.94 3.19
N ILE A 169 4.86 -10.86 2.84
CA ILE A 169 3.75 -10.87 3.80
C ILE A 169 3.74 -12.18 4.59
N THR A 170 3.94 -13.31 3.93
CA THR A 170 4.04 -14.62 4.59
C THR A 170 5.20 -14.63 5.61
N SER A 171 6.35 -14.07 5.23
CA SER A 171 7.54 -14.02 6.10
C SER A 171 7.35 -13.05 7.28
N LEU A 172 6.76 -11.88 7.05
CA LEU A 172 6.46 -10.89 8.08
C LEU A 172 5.42 -11.42 9.07
N ALA A 173 4.39 -12.11 8.60
CA ALA A 173 3.40 -12.77 9.44
C ALA A 173 4.05 -13.85 10.31
N ALA A 174 4.89 -14.71 9.72
CA ALA A 174 5.63 -15.75 10.45
C ALA A 174 6.59 -15.17 11.50
N LYS A 175 7.27 -14.07 11.17
CA LYS A 175 8.19 -13.33 12.07
C LYS A 175 7.47 -12.35 13.00
N LYS A 176 6.13 -12.32 12.97
CA LYS A 176 5.27 -11.45 13.80
C LYS A 176 5.58 -9.96 13.67
N ARG A 177 5.96 -9.47 12.49
CA ARG A 177 6.25 -8.06 12.19
C ARG A 177 5.00 -7.30 11.74
N SER A 178 4.09 -7.11 12.69
CA SER A 178 2.80 -6.42 12.48
C SER A 178 2.96 -4.97 12.00
N ASP A 179 4.00 -4.30 12.48
CA ASP A 179 4.39 -2.96 12.09
C ASP A 179 4.70 -2.87 10.58
N LEU A 180 5.50 -3.80 10.08
CA LEU A 180 5.85 -3.89 8.66
C LEU A 180 4.67 -4.37 7.81
N LEU A 181 3.81 -5.26 8.32
CA LEU A 181 2.56 -5.63 7.64
C LEU A 181 1.65 -4.42 7.45
N CYS A 182 1.53 -3.54 8.45
CA CYS A 182 0.78 -2.29 8.31
C CYS A 182 1.39 -1.39 7.23
N LEU A 183 2.72 -1.30 7.12
CA LEU A 183 3.37 -0.56 6.03
C LEU A 183 3.09 -1.18 4.67
N CYS A 184 3.08 -2.51 4.54
CA CYS A 184 2.69 -3.17 3.30
C CYS A 184 1.28 -2.77 2.87
N ILE A 185 0.32 -2.73 3.79
CA ILE A 185 -1.06 -2.29 3.49
C ILE A 185 -1.08 -0.82 3.03
N LYS A 186 -0.29 0.04 3.68
CA LYS A 186 -0.27 1.47 3.39
C LYS A 186 0.38 1.83 2.05
N HIS A 187 1.38 1.07 1.63
CA HIS A 187 2.25 1.43 0.51
C HIS A 187 2.16 0.49 -0.69
N ALA A 188 1.64 -0.73 -0.53
CA ALA A 188 1.44 -1.61 -1.68
C ALA A 188 0.39 -1.01 -2.63
N LEU A 189 0.72 -1.00 -3.91
CA LEU A 189 -0.18 -0.51 -4.96
C LEU A 189 -1.31 -1.50 -5.25
N ASP A 190 -1.03 -2.81 -5.23
CA ASP A 190 -2.03 -3.86 -5.44
C ASP A 190 -1.64 -5.12 -4.66
N LEU A 191 -2.39 -5.46 -3.61
CA LEU A 191 -2.23 -6.74 -2.91
C LEU A 191 -3.07 -7.83 -3.59
N GLY A 192 -2.48 -9.01 -3.80
CA GLY A 192 -3.18 -10.19 -4.34
C GLY A 192 -4.08 -10.88 -3.29
N SER A 193 -4.85 -11.88 -3.73
CA SER A 193 -5.83 -12.54 -2.85
C SER A 193 -5.17 -13.39 -1.76
N SER A 194 -3.99 -13.96 -2.04
CA SER A 194 -3.16 -14.66 -1.06
C SER A 194 -2.65 -13.72 0.02
N GLU A 195 -2.18 -12.55 -0.37
CA GLU A 195 -1.64 -11.50 0.48
C GLU A 195 -2.72 -10.96 1.41
N LEU A 196 -3.87 -10.57 0.84
CA LEU A 196 -5.02 -10.10 1.60
C LEU A 196 -5.54 -11.15 2.57
N LEU A 197 -5.64 -12.41 2.13
CA LEU A 197 -6.07 -13.51 3.00
C LEU A 197 -5.10 -13.68 4.18
N CYS A 198 -3.80 -13.64 3.94
CA CYS A 198 -2.79 -13.77 4.99
C CYS A 198 -2.90 -12.62 6.00
N ILE A 199 -3.02 -11.38 5.53
CA ILE A 199 -3.19 -10.19 6.35
C ILE A 199 -4.48 -10.27 7.19
N LEU A 200 -5.60 -10.62 6.57
CA LEU A 200 -6.89 -10.75 7.25
C LEU A 200 -6.81 -11.79 8.36
N LYS A 201 -6.33 -13.00 8.06
CA LYS A 201 -6.17 -14.06 9.07
C LYS A 201 -5.27 -13.64 10.22
N TYR A 202 -4.17 -12.95 9.91
CA TYR A 202 -3.21 -12.48 10.90
C TYR A 202 -3.85 -11.51 11.91
N PHE A 203 -4.62 -10.52 11.45
CA PHE A 203 -5.23 -9.52 12.33
C PHE A 203 -6.57 -9.94 12.93
N LEU A 204 -7.34 -10.81 12.25
CA LEU A 204 -8.60 -11.33 12.78
C LEU A 204 -8.39 -12.41 13.86
N SER A 205 -7.26 -13.12 13.80
CA SER A 205 -6.91 -14.19 14.74
C SER A 205 -5.45 -14.11 15.18
N PRO A 206 -5.03 -13.02 15.87
CA PRO A 206 -3.63 -12.81 16.24
C PRO A 206 -3.17 -13.83 17.29
N LEU A 207 -1.96 -14.35 17.12
CA LEU A 207 -1.29 -15.17 18.12
C LEU A 207 -0.97 -14.34 19.37
N LYS A 208 -1.03 -14.95 20.56
CA LYS A 208 -0.80 -14.26 21.85
C LYS A 208 0.54 -13.52 21.95
N ASP A 209 1.56 -13.98 21.24
CA ASP A 209 2.89 -13.35 21.26
C ASP A 209 3.05 -12.22 20.21
N ALA A 210 2.12 -12.07 19.26
CA ALA A 210 2.16 -11.02 18.24
C ALA A 210 1.80 -9.63 18.81
N TYR A 211 1.26 -9.58 20.03
CA TYR A 211 0.81 -8.35 20.67
C TYR A 211 1.93 -7.32 20.87
N GLY A 212 3.19 -7.76 21.05
CA GLY A 212 4.33 -6.86 21.26
C GLY A 212 4.57 -5.89 20.09
N THR A 213 4.55 -6.38 18.85
CA THR A 213 4.76 -5.55 17.64
C THR A 213 3.48 -4.84 17.20
N LEU A 214 2.31 -5.41 17.51
CA LEU A 214 1.01 -4.76 17.33
C LEU A 214 0.95 -3.43 18.12
N MET A 215 1.59 -3.34 19.29
CA MET A 215 1.60 -2.12 20.10
C MET A 215 2.15 -0.90 19.37
N CYS A 216 2.98 -1.06 18.34
CA CYS A 216 3.45 0.06 17.52
C CYS A 216 2.29 0.77 16.82
N ALA A 217 1.32 0.01 16.27
CA ALA A 217 0.13 0.60 15.66
C ALA A 217 -0.69 1.37 16.70
N LYS A 218 -0.89 0.80 17.89
CA LYS A 218 -1.59 1.48 18.99
C LYS A 218 -0.88 2.79 19.39
N LYS A 219 0.43 2.76 19.60
CA LYS A 219 1.22 3.95 19.94
C LYS A 219 1.12 5.05 18.87
N GLU A 220 1.11 4.68 17.59
CA GLU A 220 0.92 5.64 16.50
C GLU A 220 -0.48 6.28 16.57
N TRP A 221 -1.54 5.48 16.72
CA TRP A 221 -2.90 5.99 16.87
C TRP A 221 -3.06 6.89 18.11
N GLU A 222 -2.47 6.50 19.25
CA GLU A 222 -2.43 7.30 20.48
C GLU A 222 -1.70 8.63 20.28
N SER A 223 -0.53 8.60 19.64
CA SER A 223 0.27 9.80 19.32
C SER A 223 -0.53 10.78 18.44
N GLN A 224 -1.22 10.27 17.41
CA GLN A 224 -2.04 11.08 16.51
C GLN A 224 -3.27 11.66 17.23
N ALA A 225 -3.89 10.90 18.13
CA ALA A 225 -4.99 11.39 18.95
C ALA A 225 -4.54 12.51 19.92
N LEU A 226 -3.39 12.35 20.58
CA LEU A 226 -2.79 13.37 21.43
C LEU A 226 -2.46 14.64 20.65
N LEU A 227 -1.80 14.50 19.49
CA LEU A 227 -1.52 15.61 18.60
C LEU A 227 -2.80 16.33 18.18
N ALA A 228 -3.90 15.62 17.93
CA ALA A 228 -5.17 16.24 17.58
C ALA A 228 -5.73 17.10 18.73
N ILE A 229 -5.59 16.65 19.99
CA ILE A 229 -5.97 17.43 21.18
C ILE A 229 -5.11 18.70 21.28
N GLU A 230 -3.81 18.59 21.10
CA GLU A 230 -2.88 19.73 21.09
C GLU A 230 -3.28 20.76 20.02
N ARG A 231 -3.61 20.31 18.80
CA ARG A 231 -4.05 21.18 17.71
C ARG A 231 -5.36 21.91 18.00
N VAL A 232 -6.27 21.33 18.78
CA VAL A 232 -7.51 22.00 19.19
C VAL A 232 -7.26 23.07 20.24
N ASN A 233 -6.27 22.87 21.11
CA ASN A 233 -5.92 23.79 22.20
C ASN A 233 -4.92 24.90 21.77
N ASP A 234 -4.35 24.81 20.58
CA ASP A 234 -3.43 25.82 20.04
C ASP A 234 -4.16 27.14 19.76
N ILE A 235 -3.85 28.16 20.56
CA ILE A 235 -4.40 29.51 20.45
C ILE A 235 -4.09 30.19 19.10
N ASN A 236 -3.07 29.73 18.38
CA ASN A 236 -2.71 30.27 17.06
C ASN A 236 -3.61 29.72 15.94
N ILE A 237 -4.40 28.69 16.22
CA ILE A 237 -5.29 28.06 15.27
C ILE A 237 -6.70 28.65 15.42
N SER A 238 -7.19 29.33 14.38
CA SER A 238 -8.52 29.95 14.38
C SER A 238 -9.33 29.64 13.12
N GLY A 239 -10.62 29.97 13.17
CA GLY A 239 -11.56 29.85 12.07
C GLY A 239 -11.62 28.44 11.46
N LYS A 240 -11.35 28.33 10.16
CA LYS A 240 -11.45 27.08 9.40
C LYS A 240 -10.49 25.99 9.90
N LYS A 241 -9.27 26.36 10.30
CA LYS A 241 -8.28 25.39 10.80
C LYS A 241 -8.71 24.79 12.14
N LEU A 242 -9.29 25.61 13.02
CA LEU A 242 -9.84 25.14 14.30
C LEU A 242 -11.00 24.16 14.08
N ARG A 243 -11.88 24.44 13.10
CA ARG A 243 -12.95 23.50 12.74
C ARG A 243 -12.40 22.17 12.23
N ILE A 244 -11.35 22.19 11.40
CA ILE A 244 -10.68 20.95 10.93
C ILE A 244 -10.08 20.20 12.11
N ALA A 245 -9.41 20.88 13.04
CA ALA A 245 -8.82 20.26 14.22
C ALA A 245 -9.88 19.58 15.09
N LYS A 246 -11.02 20.24 15.34
CA LYS A 246 -12.15 19.68 16.11
C LYS A 246 -12.77 18.46 15.43
N ASN A 247 -12.95 18.50 14.11
CA ASN A 247 -13.48 17.35 13.39
C ASN A 247 -12.48 16.18 13.40
N ALA A 248 -11.19 16.46 13.18
CA ALA A 248 -10.13 15.46 13.21
C ALA A 248 -9.96 14.82 14.60
N SER A 249 -10.11 15.58 15.69
CA SER A 249 -10.03 15.05 17.05
C SER A 249 -11.18 14.08 17.33
N ILE A 250 -12.41 14.40 16.91
CA ILE A 250 -13.55 13.48 17.04
C ILE A 250 -13.31 12.23 16.20
N LEU A 251 -12.85 12.40 14.95
CA LEU A 251 -12.59 11.29 14.05
C LEU A 251 -11.52 10.32 14.60
N LEU A 252 -10.43 10.85 15.13
CA LEU A 252 -9.35 10.04 15.73
C LEU A 252 -9.76 9.42 17.06
N MET A 253 -10.56 10.12 17.87
CA MET A 253 -11.14 9.55 19.11
C MET A 253 -12.00 8.34 18.78
N ILE A 254 -12.94 8.44 17.83
CA ILE A 254 -13.78 7.30 17.48
C ILE A 254 -12.96 6.16 16.86
N ALA A 255 -11.91 6.46 16.09
CA ALA A 255 -11.03 5.46 15.50
C ALA A 255 -10.11 4.78 16.52
N HIS A 256 -9.83 5.42 17.65
CA HIS A 256 -8.95 4.83 18.67
C HIS A 256 -9.75 4.02 19.71
N ASP A 257 -10.84 4.59 20.22
CA ASP A 257 -11.54 4.04 21.39
C ASP A 257 -12.29 2.73 21.09
N ASP A 258 -12.38 1.82 22.06
CA ASP A 258 -13.09 0.53 21.99
C ASP A 258 -12.62 -0.47 20.91
N PHE A 259 -11.54 -0.13 20.19
CA PHE A 259 -10.85 -1.03 19.28
C PHE A 259 -9.65 -1.68 19.96
N SER A 260 -9.52 -2.98 19.74
CA SER A 260 -8.32 -3.74 20.09
C SER A 260 -7.19 -3.40 19.12
N VAL A 261 -5.95 -3.69 19.52
CA VAL A 261 -4.78 -3.39 18.70
C VAL A 261 -4.81 -4.03 17.30
N PRO A 262 -5.23 -5.29 17.13
CA PRO A 262 -5.39 -5.89 15.79
C PRO A 262 -6.45 -5.17 14.94
N GLU A 263 -7.54 -4.70 15.56
CA GLU A 263 -8.58 -3.93 14.86
C GLU A 263 -8.01 -2.58 14.39
N LEU A 264 -7.17 -1.91 15.18
CA LEU A 264 -6.47 -0.69 14.76
C LEU A 264 -5.56 -0.91 13.54
N CYS A 265 -5.04 -2.13 13.35
CA CYS A 265 -4.30 -2.51 12.13
C CYS A 265 -5.25 -2.75 10.95
N LEU A 266 -6.42 -3.34 11.18
CA LEU A 266 -7.45 -3.54 10.15
C LEU A 266 -8.00 -2.22 9.61
N HIS A 267 -7.90 -1.11 10.37
CA HIS A 267 -8.28 0.22 9.88
C HIS A 267 -7.55 0.57 8.58
N TYR A 268 -6.25 0.27 8.52
CA TYR A 268 -5.44 0.52 7.32
C TYR A 268 -5.93 -0.26 6.11
N LEU A 269 -6.37 -1.51 6.30
CA LEU A 269 -6.85 -2.34 5.21
C LEU A 269 -8.24 -1.88 4.76
N LEU A 270 -9.13 -1.58 5.71
CA LEU A 270 -10.49 -1.16 5.44
C LEU A 270 -10.54 0.21 4.74
N ALA A 271 -9.65 1.13 5.11
CA ALA A 271 -9.56 2.47 4.54
C ALA A 271 -8.71 2.53 3.24
N SER A 272 -8.05 1.42 2.86
CA SER A 272 -7.17 1.42 1.69
C SER A 272 -7.97 1.52 0.39
N SER A 273 -7.57 2.45 -0.48
CA SER A 273 -8.10 2.59 -1.85
C SER A 273 -7.50 1.59 -2.84
N ASN A 274 -6.48 0.84 -2.43
CA ASN A 274 -5.66 -0.01 -3.30
C ASN A 274 -6.08 -1.48 -3.27
N VAL A 275 -7.28 -1.76 -2.75
CA VAL A 275 -7.83 -3.10 -2.63
C VAL A 275 -8.87 -3.31 -3.71
N ASP A 276 -8.58 -4.20 -4.66
CA ASP A 276 -9.55 -4.62 -5.66
C ASP A 276 -10.67 -5.46 -5.02
N GLU A 277 -11.91 -5.13 -5.37
CA GLU A 277 -13.11 -5.75 -4.79
C GLU A 277 -13.21 -7.25 -5.10
N VAL A 278 -12.89 -7.67 -6.33
CA VAL A 278 -12.95 -9.08 -6.74
C VAL A 278 -11.89 -9.89 -5.99
N ILE A 279 -10.69 -9.32 -5.85
CA ILE A 279 -9.61 -9.93 -5.07
C ILE A 279 -10.02 -10.04 -3.60
N LEU A 280 -10.63 -8.99 -3.03
CA LEU A 280 -11.09 -8.96 -1.64
C LEU A 280 -12.16 -10.03 -1.37
N VAL A 281 -13.18 -10.14 -2.23
CA VAL A 281 -14.24 -11.14 -2.12
C VAL A 281 -13.65 -12.56 -2.06
N SER A 282 -12.70 -12.86 -2.96
CA SER A 282 -12.01 -14.16 -2.98
C SER A 282 -11.24 -14.46 -1.67
N SER A 283 -10.70 -13.43 -1.01
CA SER A 283 -10.04 -13.58 0.28
C SER A 283 -11.05 -13.74 1.42
N LEU A 284 -12.16 -13.01 1.41
CA LEU A 284 -13.21 -13.10 2.42
C LEU A 284 -13.86 -14.50 2.45
N GLY A 285 -14.14 -15.10 1.30
CA GLY A 285 -14.71 -16.44 1.20
C GLY A 285 -13.81 -17.57 1.72
N LYS A 286 -12.54 -17.28 2.06
CA LYS A 286 -11.56 -18.25 2.60
C LYS A 286 -11.29 -18.10 4.09
N LEU A 287 -12.01 -17.19 4.76
CA LEU A 287 -11.98 -17.05 6.22
C LEU A 287 -12.76 -18.18 6.88
N ASN A 288 -12.29 -18.65 8.02
CA ASN A 288 -13.04 -19.61 8.84
C ASN A 288 -14.12 -18.89 9.68
N GLY A 289 -15.00 -19.66 10.34
CA GLY A 289 -16.11 -19.09 11.11
C GLY A 289 -15.68 -18.12 12.23
N GLN A 290 -14.58 -18.41 12.93
CA GLN A 290 -14.06 -17.54 13.99
C GLN A 290 -13.47 -16.23 13.43
N GLU A 291 -12.69 -16.32 12.35
CA GLU A 291 -12.15 -15.15 11.65
C GLU A 291 -13.29 -14.27 11.10
N MET A 292 -14.30 -14.89 10.49
CA MET A 292 -15.49 -14.22 9.97
C MET A 292 -16.27 -13.51 11.08
N MET A 293 -16.48 -14.18 12.22
CA MET A 293 -17.17 -13.60 13.38
C MET A 293 -16.43 -12.36 13.89
N ASN A 294 -15.10 -12.42 13.98
CA ASN A 294 -14.29 -11.30 14.42
C ASN A 294 -14.38 -10.13 13.43
N LEU A 295 -14.43 -10.39 12.12
CA LEU A 295 -14.60 -9.36 11.10
C LEU A 295 -15.98 -8.70 11.20
N ILE A 296 -17.05 -9.49 11.34
CA ILE A 296 -18.42 -8.99 11.49
C ILE A 296 -18.54 -8.11 12.74
N ARG A 297 -17.99 -8.55 13.88
CA ARG A 297 -17.97 -7.75 15.12
C ARG A 297 -17.21 -6.43 14.94
N TYR A 298 -16.06 -6.47 14.29
CA TYR A 298 -15.27 -5.27 13.99
C TYR A 298 -16.04 -4.27 13.11
N LEU A 299 -16.70 -4.73 12.04
CA LEU A 299 -17.56 -3.89 11.19
C LEU A 299 -18.77 -3.36 11.98
N GLY A 300 -19.37 -4.19 12.84
CA GLY A 300 -20.47 -3.80 13.73
C GLY A 300 -20.09 -2.70 14.73
N LYS A 301 -18.85 -2.70 15.25
CA LYS A 301 -18.33 -1.60 16.09
C LYS A 301 -18.30 -0.28 15.33
N TRP A 302 -17.84 -0.29 14.08
CA TRP A 302 -17.82 0.90 13.24
C TRP A 302 -19.23 1.44 12.98
N LEU A 303 -20.20 0.59 12.65
CA LEU A 303 -21.59 1.01 12.45
C LEU A 303 -22.17 1.67 13.71
N LYS A 304 -21.96 1.07 14.90
CA LYS A 304 -22.39 1.64 16.18
C LYS A 304 -21.73 3.00 16.45
N LYS A 305 -20.47 3.19 16.04
CA LYS A 305 -19.77 4.47 16.16
C LYS A 305 -20.34 5.54 15.22
N PHE A 306 -20.65 5.21 13.98
CA PHE A 306 -21.29 6.16 13.06
C PHE A 306 -22.70 6.55 13.50
N GLU A 307 -23.47 5.61 14.04
CA GLU A 307 -24.78 5.91 14.64
C GLU A 307 -24.65 6.85 15.85
N ARG A 308 -23.68 6.60 16.73
CA ARG A 308 -23.47 7.39 17.95
C ARG A 308 -22.83 8.76 17.70
N PHE A 309 -21.99 8.89 16.69
CA PHE A 309 -21.21 10.09 16.38
C PHE A 309 -21.40 10.53 14.92
N PRO A 310 -22.60 10.99 14.53
CA PRO A 310 -22.88 11.42 13.15
C PRO A 310 -21.98 12.58 12.66
N GLN A 311 -21.39 13.34 13.59
CA GLN A 311 -20.45 14.42 13.30
C GLN A 311 -19.04 13.94 12.91
N ALA A 312 -18.74 12.65 13.01
CA ALA A 312 -17.45 12.08 12.64
C ALA A 312 -17.32 11.95 11.11
N ILE A 313 -16.98 13.07 10.46
CA ILE A 313 -16.89 13.19 9.01
C ILE A 313 -15.43 13.00 8.57
N PRO A 314 -15.16 12.34 7.43
CA PRO A 314 -13.82 12.24 6.87
C PRO A 314 -13.14 13.60 6.74
N CYS A 315 -11.88 13.70 7.21
CA CYS A 315 -11.13 14.96 7.29
C CYS A 315 -9.80 14.89 6.51
N PRO A 316 -9.81 14.75 5.17
CA PRO A 316 -8.58 14.56 4.37
C PRO A 316 -7.61 15.76 4.44
N LYS A 317 -8.10 16.95 4.79
CA LYS A 317 -7.26 18.15 4.96
C LYS A 317 -6.50 18.17 6.29
N ALA A 318 -6.83 17.31 7.26
CA ALA A 318 -6.17 17.28 8.55
C ALA A 318 -4.72 16.80 8.45
N SER A 319 -4.46 15.82 7.56
CA SER A 319 -3.12 15.31 7.30
C SER A 319 -2.18 16.39 6.77
N SER A 320 -2.57 17.10 5.70
CA SER A 320 -1.74 18.14 5.08
C SER A 320 -1.66 19.45 5.88
N LEU A 321 -2.74 19.88 6.56
CA LEU A 321 -2.77 21.17 7.26
C LEU A 321 -2.35 21.12 8.73
N LEU A 322 -2.53 19.98 9.39
CA LEU A 322 -2.31 19.83 10.84
C LEU A 322 -1.29 18.73 11.18
N GLY A 323 -0.82 17.98 10.18
CA GLY A 323 0.09 16.85 10.38
C GLY A 323 -0.58 15.60 10.93
N LEU A 324 -1.92 15.55 10.95
CA LEU A 324 -2.71 14.43 11.50
C LEU A 324 -2.87 13.32 10.46
N LYS A 325 -1.79 12.57 10.22
CA LYS A 325 -1.70 11.57 9.15
C LYS A 325 -2.64 10.39 9.34
N ALA A 326 -2.96 10.02 10.58
CA ALA A 326 -3.89 8.91 10.84
C ALA A 326 -5.32 9.20 10.35
N CYS A 327 -5.71 10.47 10.16
CA CYS A 327 -7.03 10.81 9.62
C CYS A 327 -7.27 10.23 8.21
N ASP A 328 -6.21 10.02 7.43
CA ASP A 328 -6.31 9.43 6.08
C ASP A 328 -6.63 7.93 6.13
N TRP A 329 -6.43 7.30 7.30
CA TRP A 329 -6.59 5.87 7.53
C TRP A 329 -7.78 5.53 8.42
N VAL A 330 -8.65 6.50 8.71
CA VAL A 330 -9.90 6.23 9.41
C VAL A 330 -10.93 5.71 8.39
N PRO A 331 -11.46 4.49 8.57
CA PRO A 331 -12.49 3.94 7.71
C PRO A 331 -13.69 4.87 7.56
N LYS A 332 -14.18 5.03 6.33
CA LYS A 332 -15.42 5.78 6.08
C LYS A 332 -16.62 4.85 6.26
N MET A 333 -17.78 5.45 6.50
CA MET A 333 -19.04 4.70 6.56
C MET A 333 -19.29 3.91 5.26
N GLU A 334 -18.97 4.50 4.11
CA GLU A 334 -19.04 3.84 2.80
C GLU A 334 -18.17 2.58 2.75
N ASP A 335 -16.92 2.66 3.22
CA ASP A 335 -16.00 1.52 3.23
C ASP A 335 -16.54 0.39 4.13
N VAL A 336 -17.07 0.73 5.31
CA VAL A 336 -17.64 -0.23 6.27
C VAL A 336 -18.88 -0.92 5.70
N VAL A 337 -19.81 -0.16 5.13
CA VAL A 337 -21.05 -0.70 4.53
C VAL A 337 -20.72 -1.56 3.32
N ARG A 338 -19.77 -1.13 2.47
CA ARG A 338 -19.27 -1.91 1.34
C ARG A 338 -18.71 -3.25 1.80
N TRP A 339 -17.77 -3.25 2.76
CA TRP A 339 -17.19 -4.49 3.28
C TRP A 339 -18.22 -5.41 3.91
N LEU A 340 -19.20 -4.85 4.62
CA LEU A 340 -20.30 -5.65 5.17
C LEU A 340 -21.13 -6.30 4.07
N GLY A 341 -21.47 -5.56 3.01
CA GLY A 341 -22.16 -6.10 1.84
C GLY A 341 -21.42 -7.28 1.22
N LEU A 342 -20.11 -7.12 0.96
CA LEU A 342 -19.27 -8.18 0.40
C LEU A 342 -19.20 -9.43 1.29
N VAL A 343 -19.11 -9.24 2.62
CA VAL A 343 -19.13 -10.35 3.58
C VAL A 343 -20.45 -11.10 3.52
N LEU A 344 -21.59 -10.38 3.49
CA LEU A 344 -22.92 -10.97 3.43
C LEU A 344 -23.15 -11.72 2.12
N ASP A 345 -22.77 -11.12 0.98
CA ASP A 345 -22.99 -11.70 -0.35
C ASP A 345 -22.16 -12.98 -0.54
N GLU A 346 -20.86 -12.93 -0.22
CA GLU A 346 -19.97 -14.07 -0.43
C GLU A 346 -20.23 -15.22 0.55
N ASN A 347 -20.67 -14.93 1.78
CA ASN A 347 -20.76 -15.92 2.86
C ASN A 347 -22.19 -16.23 3.31
N PHE A 348 -23.21 -15.76 2.57
CA PHE A 348 -24.63 -15.86 2.94
C PHE A 348 -25.02 -17.25 3.47
N SER A 349 -24.72 -18.30 2.70
CA SER A 349 -25.06 -19.68 3.06
C SER A 349 -24.45 -20.10 4.39
N SER A 350 -23.19 -19.73 4.66
CA SER A 350 -22.53 -20.06 5.93
C SER A 350 -23.16 -19.28 7.09
N LEU A 351 -23.40 -17.98 6.90
CA LEU A 351 -23.97 -17.11 7.93
C LEU A 351 -25.38 -17.53 8.33
N VAL A 352 -26.21 -17.97 7.37
CA VAL A 352 -27.58 -18.45 7.64
C VAL A 352 -27.58 -19.78 8.38
N LEU A 353 -26.65 -20.69 8.05
CA LEU A 353 -26.62 -22.03 8.62
C LEU A 353 -26.08 -22.09 10.07
N HIS A 354 -25.33 -21.09 10.51
CA HIS A 354 -24.66 -21.08 11.81
C HIS A 354 -25.30 -20.04 12.77
N PRO A 355 -26.04 -20.49 13.82
CA PRO A 355 -26.77 -19.59 14.72
C PRO A 355 -25.92 -18.56 15.47
N GLU A 356 -24.64 -18.85 15.65
CA GLU A 356 -23.69 -17.94 16.31
C GLU A 356 -23.61 -16.56 15.64
N PHE A 357 -23.83 -16.48 14.32
CA PHE A 357 -23.84 -15.20 13.58
C PHE A 357 -25.16 -14.45 13.73
N HIS A 358 -26.27 -15.13 14.03
CA HIS A 358 -27.61 -14.54 13.95
C HIS A 358 -27.80 -13.40 14.96
N GLU A 359 -27.32 -13.58 16.19
CA GLU A 359 -27.45 -12.55 17.23
C GLU A 359 -26.63 -11.29 16.90
N GLU A 360 -25.42 -11.45 16.38
CA GLU A 360 -24.59 -10.31 15.99
C GLU A 360 -25.19 -9.58 14.77
N LEU A 361 -25.61 -10.32 13.74
CA LEU A 361 -26.23 -9.76 12.55
C LEU A 361 -27.55 -9.04 12.87
N LYS A 362 -28.37 -9.59 13.77
CA LYS A 362 -29.62 -8.95 14.22
C LYS A 362 -29.37 -7.68 15.02
N SER A 363 -28.27 -7.63 15.80
CA SER A 363 -27.82 -6.42 16.48
C SER A 363 -27.42 -5.34 15.47
N MET A 364 -26.66 -5.73 14.44
CA MET A 364 -26.22 -4.84 13.36
C MET A 364 -27.39 -4.34 12.50
N GLU A 365 -28.38 -5.19 12.21
CA GLU A 365 -29.57 -4.84 11.43
C GLU A 365 -30.28 -3.61 12.01
N ARG A 366 -30.44 -3.53 13.34
CA ARG A 366 -31.07 -2.38 14.01
C ARG A 366 -30.31 -1.08 13.75
N VAL A 367 -28.98 -1.13 13.84
CA VAL A 367 -28.11 0.03 13.61
C VAL A 367 -28.16 0.46 12.14
N VAL A 368 -28.10 -0.50 11.22
CA VAL A 368 -28.21 -0.23 9.78
C VAL A 368 -29.57 0.36 9.42
N GLN A 369 -30.67 -0.13 10.00
CA GLN A 369 -32.01 0.42 9.79
C GLN A 369 -32.10 1.88 10.26
N SER A 370 -31.56 2.17 11.45
CA SER A 370 -31.47 3.52 12.02
C SER A 370 -30.71 4.48 11.09
N LEU A 371 -29.50 4.09 10.68
CA LEU A 371 -28.66 4.83 9.76
C LEU A 371 -29.31 5.02 8.38
N ALA A 372 -30.01 4.00 7.86
CA ALA A 372 -30.67 4.06 6.56
C ALA A 372 -31.90 4.99 6.58
N LEU A 373 -32.65 5.04 7.69
CA LEU A 373 -33.74 5.99 7.86
C LEU A 373 -33.22 7.44 7.88
N GLU A 374 -32.15 7.69 8.63
CA GLU A 374 -31.49 9.00 8.67
C GLU A 374 -30.98 9.41 7.27
N ALA A 375 -30.34 8.49 6.55
CA ALA A 375 -29.87 8.72 5.20
C ALA A 375 -31.00 9.11 4.24
N LYS A 376 -32.17 8.43 4.32
CA LYS A 376 -33.35 8.78 3.50
C LYS A 376 -33.86 10.20 3.77
N VAL A 377 -33.91 10.60 5.04
CA VAL A 377 -34.30 11.95 5.45
C VAL A 377 -33.29 12.98 4.93
N CYS A 378 -32.00 12.73 5.13
CA CYS A 378 -30.92 13.59 4.66
C CYS A 378 -30.92 13.76 3.14
N CYS A 379 -31.09 12.67 2.38
CA CYS A 379 -31.16 12.73 0.92
C CYS A 379 -32.38 13.53 0.44
N SER A 380 -33.53 13.36 1.10
CA SER A 380 -34.74 14.13 0.77
C SER A 380 -34.53 15.62 1.02
N LEU A 381 -33.91 15.97 2.16
CA LEU A 381 -33.56 17.36 2.47
C LEU A 381 -32.53 17.93 1.49
N GLY A 382 -31.52 17.13 1.09
CA GLY A 382 -30.54 17.50 0.08
C GLY A 382 -31.20 17.88 -1.25
N ASN A 383 -32.11 17.04 -1.74
CA ASN A 383 -32.86 17.31 -2.97
C ASN A 383 -33.69 18.60 -2.89
N VAL A 384 -34.27 18.89 -1.72
CA VAL A 384 -35.00 20.15 -1.47
C VAL A 384 -34.05 21.34 -1.50
N ILE A 385 -32.90 21.25 -0.83
CA ILE A 385 -31.88 22.31 -0.82
C ILE A 385 -31.38 22.60 -2.24
N ASP A 386 -31.09 21.55 -3.02
CA ASP A 386 -30.64 21.69 -4.40
C ASP A 386 -31.72 22.36 -5.26
N SER A 387 -32.98 21.96 -5.09
CA SER A 387 -34.12 22.59 -5.81
C SER A 387 -34.25 24.08 -5.48
N LEU A 388 -34.16 24.45 -4.20
CA LEU A 388 -34.20 25.85 -3.75
C LEU A 388 -33.01 26.66 -4.28
N ARG A 389 -31.83 26.05 -4.40
CA ARG A 389 -30.65 26.71 -4.98
C ARG A 389 -30.84 26.99 -6.47
N PHE A 390 -31.41 26.06 -7.23
CA PHE A 390 -31.74 26.27 -8.64
C PHE A 390 -32.77 27.38 -8.84
N GLU A 391 -33.78 27.48 -7.96
CA GLU A 391 -34.77 28.57 -8.00
C GLU A 391 -34.12 29.93 -7.69
N ALA A 392 -33.25 30.00 -6.68
CA ALA A 392 -32.55 31.24 -6.32
C ALA A 392 -31.53 31.72 -7.38
N GLU A 393 -30.91 30.80 -8.14
CA GLU A 393 -30.03 31.14 -9.26
C GLU A 393 -30.82 31.51 -10.53
N GLY A 394 -32.05 31.00 -10.69
CA GLY A 394 -32.96 31.34 -11.79
C GLY A 394 -33.60 32.73 -11.65
N GLU A 395 -33.81 33.22 -10.43
CA GLU A 395 -34.38 34.56 -10.16
C GLU A 395 -33.35 35.72 -10.29
N GLN A 396 -32.07 35.43 -10.56
CA GLN A 396 -31.03 36.45 -10.77
C GLN A 396 -30.71 36.75 -12.25
N ASN A 397 -31.46 36.20 -13.21
CA ASN A 397 -31.30 36.48 -14.65
C ASN A 397 -32.45 37.30 -15.24
#